data_AF-A0A497LGK8-F1
#
_entry.id   AF-A0A497LGK8-F1
#
_cell.length_a   1.000
_cell.length_b   1.000
_cell.length_c   1.000
_cell.angle_alpha   90.00
_cell.angle_beta   90.00
_cell.angle_gamma   90.00
#
_symmetry.space_group_name_H-M   'P 1'
#
loop_
_entity.id
_entity.type
_entity.pdbx_description
1 polymer ?
#
loop_
_entity_poly.entity_id
_entity_poly.type
_entity_poly.pdbx_seq_one_letter_code
_entity_poly.pdbx_strand_id
1 'polypeptide(L)' 'TRIVTVLKCEKCNVKNIRDFKQGDYIPKQEGKCPGCEGPMYIEAIYPEEPPRKKPKLKF' A
#
# COMPACT_ATOMS: atom_id res chain seq x y z
N THR A 1 0.12 -16.56 -2.49
CA THR A 1 0.51 -15.40 -1.66
C THR A 1 0.23 -14.14 -2.46
N ARG A 2 -0.60 -13.24 -1.94
CA ARG A 2 -0.88 -11.95 -2.58
C ARG A 2 0.25 -10.98 -2.24
N ILE A 3 0.81 -10.30 -3.24
CA ILE A 3 1.84 -9.28 -3.03
C ILE A 3 1.18 -7.91 -3.21
N VAL A 4 1.38 -7.04 -2.24
CA VAL A 4 0.82 -5.69 -2.24
C VAL A 4 1.91 -4.65 -2.39
N THR A 5 1.54 -3.52 -2.99
CA THR A 5 2.37 -2.34 -3.16
C THR A 5 1.74 -1.19 -2.39
N VAL A 6 2.53 -0.51 -1.57
CA VAL A 6 2.11 0.64 -0.78
C VAL A 6 2.66 1.90 -1.43
N LEU A 7 1.77 2.76 -1.91
CA LEU A 7 2.11 4.11 -2.34
C LEU A 7 1.91 5.09 -1.19
N LYS A 8 2.83 6.03 -1.03
CA LYS A 8 2.76 7.10 -0.03
C LYS A 8 2.85 8.46 -0.71
N CYS A 9 2.01 9.39 -0.27
CA CYS A 9 2.09 10.78 -0.72
C CYS A 9 3.27 11.50 -0.07
N GLU A 10 4.02 12.23 -0.89
CA GLU A 10 5.16 13.05 -0.43
C GLU A 10 4.72 14.26 0.42
N LYS A 11 3.47 14.73 0.27
CA LYS A 11 2.98 15.95 0.93
C LYS A 11 2.20 15.70 2.21
N CYS A 12 1.24 14.78 2.19
CA CYS A 12 0.30 14.59 3.30
C CYS A 12 0.37 13.19 3.96
N ASN A 13 1.35 12.36 3.59
CA ASN A 13 1.59 11.02 4.15
C ASN A 13 0.44 10.01 3.99
N VAL A 14 -0.62 10.33 3.23
CA VAL A 14 -1.68 9.38 2.88
C VAL A 14 -1.08 8.18 2.13
N LYS A 15 -1.53 6.98 2.51
CA LYS A 15 -1.11 5.73 1.89
C LYS A 15 -2.24 5.14 1.03
N ASN A 16 -1.86 4.52 -0.08
CA ASN A 16 -2.76 3.75 -0.93
C ASN A 16 -2.13 2.36 -1.14
N ILE A 17 -2.92 1.30 -0.92
CA ILE A 17 -2.47 -0.08 -1.02
C ILE A 17 -3.18 -0.72 -2.21
N ARG A 18 -2.39 -1.30 -3.13
CA ARG A 18 -2.91 -2.02 -4.30
C ARG A 18 -2.16 -3.33 -4.53
N ASP A 19 -2.68 -4.15 -5.43
CA ASP A 19 -1.95 -5.32 -5.90
C ASP A 19 -0.66 -4.90 -6.59
N PHE A 20 0.40 -5.69 -6.36
CA PHE A 20 1.65 -5.55 -7.09
C PHE A 20 1.41 -5.72 -8.60
N LYS A 21 2.07 -4.88 -9.39
CA LYS A 21 2.11 -5.02 -10.85
C LYS A 21 3.55 -5.03 -11.34
N GLN A 22 3.76 -5.66 -12.49
CA GLN A 22 5.08 -5.71 -13.10
C GLN A 22 5.64 -4.30 -13.34
N GLY A 23 6.90 -4.09 -12.95
CA GLY A 23 7.56 -2.79 -13.04
C GLY A 23 7.39 -1.89 -11.82
N ASP A 24 6.82 -2.38 -10.72
CA ASP A 24 6.90 -1.73 -9.41
C ASP A 24 8.28 -1.94 -8.78
N TYR A 25 8.87 -0.87 -8.26
CA TYR A 25 10.13 -0.90 -7.51
C TYR A 25 10.14 0.23 -6.48
N ILE A 26 11.01 0.10 -5.47
CA ILE A 26 11.16 1.09 -4.40
C ILE A 26 12.46 1.87 -4.63
N PRO A 27 12.46 3.23 -4.60
CA PRO A 27 11.31 4.12 -4.75
C PRO A 27 11.00 4.40 -6.23
N LYS A 28 9.72 4.32 -6.61
CA LYS A 28 9.20 4.74 -7.92
C LYS A 28 8.10 5.77 -7.71
N GLN A 29 8.16 6.92 -8.37
CA GLN A 29 7.04 7.88 -8.38
C GLN A 29 5.92 7.36 -9.28
N GLU A 30 4.71 7.31 -8.75
CA GLU A 30 3.52 6.86 -9.47
C GLU A 30 2.23 7.35 -8.82
N GLY A 31 1.31 7.87 -9.64
CA GLY A 31 -0.03 8.26 -9.20
C GLY A 31 -0.10 9.63 -8.55
N LYS A 32 -1.34 10.03 -8.23
CA LYS A 32 -1.65 11.28 -7.52
C LYS A 32 -2.39 10.97 -6.23
N CYS A 33 -2.10 11.75 -5.20
CA CYS A 33 -2.76 11.61 -3.91
C CYS A 33 -4.25 11.96 -4.03
N PRO A 34 -5.18 11.09 -3.57
CA PRO A 34 -6.61 11.40 -3.61
C PRO A 34 -7.01 12.52 -2.64
N GLY A 35 -6.17 12.87 -1.65
CA GLY A 35 -6.46 13.91 -0.67
C GLY A 35 -5.90 15.30 -0.98
N CYS A 36 -4.77 15.39 -1.71
CA CYS A 36 -4.10 16.68 -1.97
C CYS A 36 -3.54 16.83 -3.39
N GLU A 37 -3.82 15.85 -4.28
CA GLU A 37 -3.35 15.80 -5.67
C GLU A 37 -1.82 15.80 -5.86
N GLY A 38 -1.06 15.75 -4.77
CA GLY A 38 0.40 15.68 -4.79
C GLY A 38 0.95 14.36 -5.34
N PRO A 39 2.24 14.32 -5.71
CA PRO A 39 2.89 13.10 -6.18
C PRO A 39 2.89 12.03 -5.08
N MET A 40 2.80 10.78 -5.51
CA MET A 40 2.99 9.61 -4.66
C MET A 40 4.18 8.78 -5.16
N TYR A 41 4.78 8.02 -4.26
CA TYR A 41 5.84 7.06 -4.58
C TYR A 41 5.59 5.72 -3.90
N ILE A 42 6.13 4.65 -4.46
CA ILE A 42 6.10 3.32 -3.85
C ILE A 42 7.04 3.30 -2.64
N GLU A 43 6.47 3.17 -1.44
CA GLU A 43 7.19 3.10 -0.16
C GLU A 43 7.56 1.64 0.19
N ALA A 44 6.70 0.68 -0.13
CA ALA A 44 6.90 -0.72 0.24
C ALA A 44 6.23 -1.70 -0.73
N ILE A 45 6.81 -2.91 -0.85
CA ILE A 45 6.27 -4.05 -1.59
C ILE A 45 6.48 -5.30 -0.72
N TYR A 46 5.41 -6.00 -0.36
CA TYR A 46 5.50 -7.16 0.53
C TYR A 46 4.35 -8.15 0.32
N PRO A 47 4.52 -9.43 0.69
CA PRO A 47 3.43 -10.40 0.73
C PRO A 47 2.43 -10.05 1.84
N GLU A 48 1.14 -10.01 1.52
CA GLU A 48 0.08 -9.84 2.52
C GLU A 48 0.01 -11.07 3.44
N GLU A 49 0.03 -10.87 4.77
CA GLU A 49 -0.16 -11.96 5.72
C GLU A 49 -1.57 -12.56 5.54
N PRO A 50 -1.72 -13.90 5.60
CA PRO A 50 -3.05 -14.50 5.60
C PRO A 50 -3.85 -13.97 6.80
N PRO A 51 -5.16 -13.70 6.63
CA PRO A 51 -5.98 -13.15 7.70
C PRO A 51 -5.92 -14.07 8.92
N ARG A 52 -5.34 -13.59 10.01
CA ARG A 52 -5.36 -14.31 11.28
C ARG A 52 -6.82 -14.39 11.72
N LYS A 53 -7.35 -15.61 11.90
CA LYS A 53 -8.69 -15.82 12.46
C LYS A 53 -8.72 -15.16 13.83
N LYS A 54 -9.38 -14.01 13.97
CA LYS A 54 -9.60 -13.41 15.29
C LYS A 54 -10.37 -14.44 16.13
N PRO A 55 -9.90 -14.81 17.33
CA PRO A 55 -10.67 -15.67 18.20
C PRO A 55 -12.01 -14.97 18.45
N LYS A 56 -13.12 -15.69 18.23
CA LYS A 56 -14.45 -15.17 18.57
C LYS A 56 -14.43 -14.88 20.07
N LEU A 57 -14.50 -13.61 20.47
CA LEU A 57 -14.72 -13.27 21.87
C LEU A 57 -16.02 -13.95 22.29
N LYS A 58 -15.92 -14.88 23.24
CA LYS A 58 -17.08 -15.44 23.92
C LYS A 58 -17.51 -14.37 24.92
N PHE A 59 -18.65 -13.75 24.65
CA PHE A 59 -19.38 -12.95 25.64
C PHE A 59 -20.11 -13.90 26.60
#